data_AF-R6T0I1-F1
#
_entry.id   AF-R6T0I1-F1
#
_cell.length_a   1.000
_cell.length_b   1.000
_cell.length_c   1.000
_cell.angle_alpha   90.00
_cell.angle_beta   90.00
_cell.angle_gamma   90.00
#
_symmetry.space_group_name_H-M   'P 1'
#
loop_
_entity.id
_entity.type
_entity.pdbx_description
1 polymer ?
#
loop_
_entity_poly.entity_id
_entity_poly.type
_entity_poly.pdbx_seq_one_letter_code
_entity_poly.pdbx_strand_id
1 'polypeptide(L)'
;MDNKQPDVWERDYTIEGTEPEKPSNHPAVARFWREYSYDAVRLFLNQFVTAIFGLVLALAAGMMGDEKNFGLMAATSVGATLFYLFLTYLSAWSVGSRDRLSVETGKRKLNLLYPLFTSLLANSLNYVAVLIYAAGMLSGVGNLAGVGKLAGLLLQGMYAGLLSIEVTVGAEAQPLHNFFWMFILSTLPSVLMTLFAYMMGLKDKHLTGMLKPQMPLSDRDRKK
;
A
#
# COMPACT_ATOMS: atom_id res chain seq x y z
N MET A 1 -53.69 15.56 23.73
CA MET A 1 -52.39 16.25 23.92
C MET A 1 -51.78 15.66 25.17
N ASP A 2 -50.87 14.72 25.01
CA ASP A 2 -50.04 14.22 26.12
C ASP A 2 -48.59 14.27 25.61
N ASN A 3 -47.92 15.36 25.95
CA ASN A 3 -46.57 15.69 25.49
C ASN A 3 -45.59 15.12 26.51
N LYS A 4 -45.24 13.84 26.36
CA LYS A 4 -44.17 13.23 27.16
C LYS A 4 -42.83 13.79 26.69
N GLN A 5 -42.18 14.57 27.57
CA GLN A 5 -40.78 14.92 27.42
C GLN A 5 -39.93 13.65 27.36
N PRO A 6 -39.04 13.49 26.37
CA PRO A 6 -38.17 12.33 26.28
C PRO A 6 -37.14 12.32 27.42
N ASP A 7 -36.88 11.13 27.95
CA ASP A 7 -35.95 10.90 29.05
C ASP A 7 -34.54 11.38 28.67
N VAL A 8 -33.81 11.91 29.66
CA VAL A 8 -32.54 12.63 29.49
C VAL A 8 -31.46 11.84 28.74
N TRP A 9 -31.57 10.50 28.68
CA TRP A 9 -30.63 9.63 27.98
C TRP A 9 -30.89 9.47 26.47
N GLU A 10 -32.04 9.91 25.96
CA GLU A 10 -32.33 9.91 24.51
C GLU A 10 -31.74 11.14 23.79
N ARG A 11 -31.38 12.21 24.52
CA ARG A 11 -30.82 13.43 23.92
C ARG A 11 -29.37 13.33 23.46
N ASP A 12 -28.61 12.34 23.93
CA ASP A 12 -27.17 12.23 23.65
C ASP A 12 -26.84 11.37 22.42
N TYR A 13 -27.83 10.76 21.75
CA TYR A 13 -27.62 9.98 20.53
C TYR A 13 -28.11 10.66 19.25
N THR A 14 -28.74 11.82 19.35
CA THR A 14 -29.06 12.64 18.18
C THR A 14 -27.88 13.54 17.86
N ILE A 15 -26.84 12.97 17.23
CA ILE A 15 -25.98 13.76 16.37
C ILE A 15 -26.87 14.18 15.19
N GLU A 16 -27.22 15.47 15.14
CA GLU A 16 -27.88 16.08 13.99
C GLU A 16 -27.13 15.70 12.72
N GLY A 17 -27.77 14.89 11.86
CA GLY A 17 -27.34 14.69 10.47
C GLY A 17 -26.92 13.29 10.02
N THR A 18 -26.93 12.26 10.87
CA THR A 18 -26.75 10.87 10.37
C THR A 18 -28.01 10.07 10.59
N GLU A 19 -28.85 9.98 9.54
CA GLU A 19 -29.86 8.93 9.45
C GLU A 19 -29.20 7.58 9.78
N PRO A 20 -29.85 6.69 10.56
CA PRO A 20 -29.34 5.34 10.75
C PRO A 20 -29.20 4.71 9.37
N GLU A 21 -27.96 4.43 8.98
CA GLU A 21 -27.62 3.87 7.68
C GLU A 21 -28.51 2.64 7.45
N LYS A 22 -29.46 2.76 6.51
CA LYS A 22 -30.38 1.69 6.12
C LYS A 22 -29.56 0.41 5.99
N PRO A 23 -29.94 -0.72 6.62
CA PRO A 23 -29.18 -1.96 6.50
C PRO A 23 -29.08 -2.29 5.01
N SER A 24 -27.90 -2.08 4.44
CA SER A 24 -27.73 -2.24 3.01
C SER A 24 -27.84 -3.73 2.70
N ASN A 25 -28.76 -4.08 1.79
CA ASN A 25 -28.97 -5.44 1.28
C ASN A 25 -27.77 -5.98 0.47
N HIS A 26 -26.62 -5.33 0.56
CA HIS A 26 -25.42 -5.72 -0.15
C HIS A 26 -24.71 -6.84 0.62
N PRO A 27 -24.24 -7.89 -0.08
CA PRO A 27 -23.48 -8.97 0.55
C PRO A 27 -22.29 -8.38 1.31
N ALA A 28 -21.92 -9.00 2.45
CA ALA A 28 -20.81 -8.53 3.30
C ALA A 28 -19.52 -8.23 2.50
N VAL A 29 -19.32 -8.98 1.42
CA VAL A 29 -18.23 -8.79 0.44
C VAL A 29 -18.31 -7.43 -0.26
N ALA A 30 -19.47 -6.99 -0.75
CA ALA A 30 -19.62 -5.72 -1.45
C ALA A 30 -19.39 -4.52 -0.52
N ARG A 31 -19.80 -4.62 0.75
CA ARG A 31 -19.46 -3.60 1.78
C ARG A 31 -17.96 -3.53 2.03
N PHE A 32 -17.31 -4.68 2.22
CA PHE A 32 -15.86 -4.77 2.37
C PHE A 32 -15.12 -4.15 1.17
N TRP A 33 -15.54 -4.46 -0.06
CA TRP A 33 -14.97 -3.89 -1.27
C TRP A 33 -15.14 -2.37 -1.33
N ARG A 34 -16.32 -1.84 -1.03
CA ARG A 34 -16.56 -0.39 -1.07
C ARG A 34 -15.82 0.37 0.02
N GLU A 35 -15.67 -0.23 1.20
CA GLU A 35 -15.01 0.39 2.35
C GLU A 35 -13.49 0.44 2.18
N TYR A 36 -12.89 -0.61 1.60
CA TYR A 36 -11.44 -0.74 1.48
C TYR A 36 -10.88 -0.48 0.07
N SER A 37 -11.71 -0.34 -0.97
CA SER A 37 -11.25 -0.04 -2.33
C SER A 37 -10.57 1.31 -2.44
N TYR A 38 -11.08 2.34 -1.77
CA TYR A 38 -10.47 3.67 -1.79
C TYR A 38 -9.04 3.65 -1.23
N ASP A 39 -8.84 2.93 -0.12
CA ASP A 39 -7.50 2.78 0.48
C ASP A 39 -6.58 1.93 -0.41
N ALA A 40 -7.11 0.88 -1.05
CA ALA A 40 -6.37 0.07 -2.02
C ALA A 40 -5.96 0.89 -3.26
N VAL A 41 -6.86 1.71 -3.80
CA VAL A 41 -6.57 2.62 -4.93
C VAL A 41 -5.55 3.68 -4.52
N ARG A 42 -5.62 4.21 -3.30
CA ARG A 42 -4.61 5.15 -2.79
C ARG A 42 -3.24 4.49 -2.69
N LEU A 43 -3.15 3.27 -2.18
CA LEU A 43 -1.89 2.50 -2.13
C LEU A 43 -1.36 2.18 -3.53
N PHE A 44 -2.25 1.82 -4.45
CA PHE A 44 -1.93 1.63 -5.87
C PHE A 44 -1.35 2.91 -6.52
N LEU A 45 -1.99 4.06 -6.29
CA LEU A 45 -1.52 5.35 -6.79
C LEU A 45 -0.17 5.73 -6.17
N ASN A 46 0.02 5.53 -4.86
CA ASN A 46 1.31 5.77 -4.20
C ASN A 46 2.42 4.92 -4.84
N GLN A 47 2.14 3.66 -5.13
CA GLN A 47 3.07 2.77 -5.83
C GLN A 47 3.39 3.30 -7.23
N PHE A 48 2.36 3.64 -8.02
CA PHE A 48 2.54 4.12 -9.39
C PHE A 48 3.35 5.42 -9.46
N VAL A 49 3.02 6.40 -8.62
CA VAL A 49 3.74 7.67 -8.53
C VAL A 49 5.18 7.44 -8.11
N THR A 50 5.42 6.59 -7.10
CA THR A 50 6.78 6.32 -6.63
C THR A 50 7.59 5.50 -7.64
N ALA A 51 6.96 4.63 -8.42
CA ALA A 51 7.59 3.90 -9.50
C ALA A 51 8.08 4.85 -10.60
N ILE A 52 7.24 5.79 -11.06
CA ILE A 52 7.64 6.81 -12.04
C ILE A 52 8.76 7.68 -11.47
N PHE A 53 8.59 8.16 -10.24
CA PHE A 53 9.58 9.01 -9.57
C PHE A 53 10.94 8.32 -9.45
N GLY A 54 10.95 7.07 -8.97
CA GLY A 54 12.17 6.28 -8.84
C GLY A 54 12.81 5.94 -10.18
N LEU A 55 12.01 5.68 -11.22
CA LEU A 55 12.53 5.45 -12.57
C LEU A 55 13.20 6.72 -13.11
N VAL A 56 12.56 7.88 -12.99
CA VAL A 56 13.13 9.16 -13.43
C VAL A 56 14.43 9.47 -12.68
N LEU A 57 14.48 9.22 -11.37
CA LEU A 57 15.70 9.38 -10.59
C LEU A 57 16.81 8.41 -11.01
N ALA A 58 16.47 7.15 -11.27
CA ALA A 58 17.43 6.15 -11.72
C ALA A 58 17.98 6.51 -13.11
N LEU A 59 17.12 6.94 -14.03
CA LEU A 59 17.52 7.40 -15.37
C LEU A 59 18.38 8.66 -15.30
N ALA A 60 18.00 9.65 -14.48
CA ALA A 60 18.80 10.85 -14.27
C ALA A 60 20.17 10.55 -13.67
N ALA A 61 20.24 9.62 -12.72
CA ALA A 61 21.51 9.16 -12.14
C ALA A 61 22.36 8.39 -13.16
N GLY A 62 21.74 7.61 -14.06
CA GLY A 62 22.43 6.91 -15.14
C GLY A 62 22.93 7.82 -16.26
N MET A 63 22.25 8.96 -16.50
CA MET A 63 22.64 9.97 -17.49
C MET A 63 23.78 10.89 -17.03
N MET A 64 24.12 10.90 -15.74
CA MET A 64 25.07 11.85 -15.13
C MET A 64 26.57 11.43 -15.21
N GLY A 65 26.92 10.42 -16.01
CA GLY A 65 28.29 10.25 -16.53
C GLY A 65 29.06 9.01 -16.07
N ASP A 66 29.94 8.56 -16.95
CA ASP A 66 31.07 7.62 -16.82
C ASP A 66 30.92 6.40 -15.90
N GLU A 67 30.72 5.23 -16.51
CA GLU A 67 30.93 3.80 -16.13
C GLU A 67 30.93 3.32 -14.64
N LYS A 68 30.74 4.17 -13.63
CA LYS A 68 30.91 3.88 -12.19
C LYS A 68 29.86 4.51 -11.28
N ASN A 69 28.83 5.15 -11.84
CA ASN A 69 27.73 5.73 -11.05
C ASN A 69 26.66 4.71 -10.60
N PHE A 70 27.01 3.42 -10.57
CA PHE A 70 26.16 2.37 -9.98
C PHE A 70 25.75 2.71 -8.53
N GLY A 71 26.68 3.25 -7.74
CA GLY A 71 26.39 3.67 -6.37
C GLY A 71 25.30 4.74 -6.27
N LEU A 72 25.27 5.69 -7.22
CA LEU A 72 24.27 6.76 -7.24
C LEU A 72 22.90 6.24 -7.68
N MET A 73 22.84 5.38 -8.70
CA MET A 73 21.59 4.72 -9.13
C MET A 73 21.01 3.81 -8.04
N ALA A 74 21.87 3.10 -7.31
CA ALA A 74 21.46 2.29 -6.18
C ALA A 74 20.95 3.17 -5.03
N ALA A 75 21.66 4.26 -4.69
CA ALA A 75 21.25 5.18 -3.64
C ALA A 75 19.89 5.85 -3.93
N THR A 76 19.65 6.29 -5.18
CA THR A 76 18.35 6.87 -5.57
C THR A 76 17.23 5.85 -5.52
N SER A 77 17.49 4.60 -5.89
CA SER A 77 16.51 3.50 -5.81
C SER A 77 16.19 3.11 -4.35
N VAL A 78 17.21 3.06 -3.48
CA VAL A 78 17.01 2.84 -2.04
C VAL A 78 16.19 3.97 -1.44
N GLY A 79 16.51 5.23 -1.78
CA GLY A 79 15.74 6.40 -1.34
C GLY A 79 14.29 6.35 -1.79
N ALA A 80 14.03 6.07 -3.07
CA ALA A 80 12.68 5.92 -3.61
C ALA A 80 11.91 4.76 -2.95
N THR A 81 12.58 3.64 -2.67
CA THR A 81 12.01 2.49 -1.96
C THR A 81 11.61 2.85 -0.54
N LEU A 82 12.48 3.51 0.23
CA LEU A 82 12.17 3.95 1.59
C LEU A 82 11.02 4.96 1.61
N PHE A 83 10.99 5.88 0.65
CA PHE A 83 9.88 6.82 0.49
C PHE A 83 8.56 6.10 0.20
N TYR A 84 8.57 5.11 -0.70
CA TYR A 84 7.41 4.25 -0.95
C TYR A 84 6.93 3.53 0.32
N LEU A 85 7.85 2.87 1.06
CA LEU A 85 7.51 2.16 2.29
C LEU A 85 6.94 3.11 3.35
N PHE A 86 7.43 4.34 3.42
CA PHE A 86 6.91 5.37 4.30
C PHE A 86 5.48 5.79 3.92
N LEU A 87 5.19 6.05 2.65
CA LEU A 87 3.82 6.38 2.20
C LEU A 87 2.83 5.22 2.42
N THR A 88 3.29 3.99 2.18
CA THR A 88 2.53 2.77 2.46
C THR A 88 2.25 2.65 3.96
N TYR A 89 3.25 2.91 4.81
CA TYR A 89 3.08 2.94 6.26
C TYR A 89 2.04 3.96 6.70
N LEU A 90 2.15 5.22 6.25
CA LEU A 90 1.19 6.27 6.62
C LEU A 90 -0.25 5.88 6.26
N SER A 91 -0.43 5.36 5.05
CA SER A 91 -1.75 4.97 4.54
C SER A 91 -2.33 3.81 5.36
N ALA A 92 -1.58 2.72 5.54
CA ALA A 92 -2.05 1.55 6.29
C ALA A 92 -2.20 1.80 7.80
N TRP A 93 -1.34 2.65 8.39
CA TRP A 93 -1.47 3.08 9.79
C TRP A 93 -2.75 3.88 10.02
N SER A 94 -3.09 4.79 9.11
CA SER A 94 -4.32 5.60 9.20
C SER A 94 -5.61 4.76 9.15
N VAL A 95 -5.56 3.61 8.47
CA VAL A 95 -6.69 2.68 8.43
C VAL A 95 -6.75 1.85 9.70
N GLY A 96 -5.60 1.37 10.19
CA GLY A 96 -5.52 0.68 11.49
C GLY A 96 -6.03 1.53 12.65
N SER A 97 -5.73 2.83 12.67
CA SER A 97 -6.21 3.73 13.73
C SER A 97 -7.70 4.05 13.64
N ARG A 98 -8.29 4.09 12.43
CA ARG A 98 -9.75 4.20 12.24
C ARG A 98 -10.48 2.93 12.69
N ASP A 99 -9.92 1.76 12.38
CA ASP A 99 -10.49 0.47 12.76
C ASP A 99 -10.41 0.21 14.28
N ARG A 100 -9.47 0.85 14.98
CA ARG A 100 -9.25 0.70 16.43
C ARG A 100 -10.53 0.88 17.24
N LEU A 101 -11.29 1.96 17.03
CA LEU A 101 -12.51 2.25 17.79
C LEU A 101 -13.58 1.16 17.58
N SER A 102 -13.67 0.59 16.38
CA SER A 102 -14.62 -0.48 16.06
C SER A 102 -14.22 -1.84 16.66
N VAL A 103 -12.92 -2.07 16.83
CA VAL A 103 -12.36 -3.27 17.46
C VAL A 103 -12.43 -3.17 19.00
N GLU A 104 -12.11 -2.01 19.58
CA GLU A 104 -12.18 -1.76 21.03
C GLU A 104 -13.63 -1.83 21.55
N THR A 105 -14.61 -1.41 20.74
CA THR A 105 -16.05 -1.53 21.08
C THR A 105 -16.64 -2.91 20.81
N GLY A 106 -15.84 -3.87 20.33
CA GLY A 106 -16.28 -5.25 20.04
C GLY A 106 -17.23 -5.38 18.83
N LYS A 107 -17.48 -4.30 18.09
CA LYS A 107 -18.40 -4.28 16.94
C LYS A 107 -17.81 -4.95 15.69
N ARG A 108 -16.47 -5.06 15.58
CA ARG A 108 -15.77 -5.77 14.49
C ARG A 108 -14.64 -6.66 15.01
N LYS A 109 -14.47 -7.84 14.39
CA LYS A 109 -13.30 -8.70 14.60
C LYS A 109 -12.08 -8.11 13.87
N LEU A 110 -10.89 -8.36 14.42
CA LEU A 110 -9.61 -8.02 13.80
C LEU A 110 -9.54 -8.58 12.37
N ASN A 111 -9.45 -7.71 11.37
CA ASN A 111 -9.43 -8.11 9.97
C ASN A 111 -8.01 -8.12 9.39
N LEU A 112 -7.24 -9.18 9.70
CA LEU A 112 -5.92 -9.43 9.09
C LEU A 112 -5.98 -9.67 7.56
N LEU A 113 -7.18 -9.87 7.01
CA LEU A 113 -7.40 -9.97 5.56
C LEU A 113 -7.32 -8.62 4.85
N TYR A 114 -7.51 -7.50 5.56
CA TYR A 114 -7.38 -6.16 4.99
C TYR A 114 -5.98 -5.88 4.41
N PRO A 115 -4.87 -6.04 5.16
CA PRO A 115 -3.53 -5.76 4.62
C PRO A 115 -3.14 -6.69 3.47
N LEU A 116 -3.62 -7.93 3.46
CA LEU A 116 -3.43 -8.87 2.36
C LEU A 116 -4.18 -8.41 1.10
N PHE A 117 -5.46 -8.12 1.23
CA PHE A 117 -6.30 -7.67 0.13
C PHE A 117 -5.81 -6.37 -0.50
N THR A 118 -5.49 -5.39 0.34
CA THR A 118 -4.99 -4.09 -0.13
C THR A 118 -3.62 -4.19 -0.78
N SER A 119 -2.73 -5.05 -0.28
CA SER A 119 -1.43 -5.27 -0.92
C SER A 119 -1.53 -6.04 -2.23
N LEU A 120 -2.44 -7.02 -2.34
CA LEU A 120 -2.76 -7.72 -3.58
C LEU A 120 -3.28 -6.75 -4.65
N LEU A 121 -4.20 -5.85 -4.27
CA LEU A 121 -4.73 -4.84 -5.19
C LEU A 121 -3.67 -3.81 -5.59
N ALA A 122 -2.87 -3.32 -4.64
CA ALA A 122 -1.81 -2.37 -4.93
C ALA A 122 -0.79 -2.95 -5.93
N ASN A 123 -0.46 -4.24 -5.78
CA ASN A 123 0.47 -4.94 -6.66
C ASN A 123 -0.19 -5.63 -7.86
N SER A 124 -1.49 -5.44 -8.09
CA SER A 124 -2.24 -6.15 -9.13
C SER A 124 -1.61 -6.00 -10.53
N LEU A 125 -1.21 -4.78 -10.90
CA LEU A 125 -0.54 -4.54 -12.19
C LEU A 125 0.84 -5.21 -12.28
N ASN A 126 1.59 -5.31 -11.17
CA ASN A 126 2.84 -6.07 -11.16
C ASN A 126 2.57 -7.54 -11.48
N TYR A 127 1.56 -8.14 -10.86
CA TYR A 127 1.22 -9.55 -11.10
C TYR A 127 0.78 -9.78 -12.55
N VAL A 128 0.00 -8.87 -13.14
CA VAL A 128 -0.36 -8.95 -14.56
C VAL A 128 0.88 -8.88 -15.46
N ALA A 129 1.80 -7.95 -15.21
CA ALA A 129 3.04 -7.84 -15.97
C ALA A 129 3.90 -9.10 -15.87
N VAL A 130 4.00 -9.71 -14.68
CA VAL A 130 4.72 -10.98 -14.46
C VAL A 130 4.09 -12.12 -15.21
N LEU A 131 2.76 -12.22 -15.20
CA LEU A 131 2.05 -13.27 -15.93
C LEU A 131 2.29 -13.16 -17.44
N ILE A 132 2.26 -11.94 -17.99
CA ILE A 132 2.57 -11.68 -19.40
C ILE A 132 4.03 -12.06 -19.70
N TYR A 133 4.96 -11.68 -18.84
CA TYR A 133 6.37 -12.02 -19.00
C TYR A 133 6.61 -13.53 -18.98
N ALA A 134 6.07 -14.23 -17.98
CA ALA A 134 6.16 -15.68 -17.84
C ALA A 134 5.47 -16.41 -19.01
N ALA A 135 4.29 -15.96 -19.45
CA ALA A 135 3.61 -16.52 -20.61
C ALA A 135 4.44 -16.34 -21.89
N GLY A 136 5.07 -15.18 -22.08
CA GLY A 136 6.00 -14.94 -23.19
C GLY A 136 7.21 -15.87 -23.17
N MET A 137 7.81 -16.09 -22.01
CA MET A 137 8.94 -17.02 -21.86
C MET A 137 8.53 -18.48 -22.12
N LEU A 138 7.39 -18.92 -21.59
CA LEU A 138 6.90 -20.29 -21.75
C LEU A 138 6.40 -20.60 -23.17
N SER A 139 5.83 -19.62 -23.85
CA SER A 139 5.34 -19.76 -25.23
C SER A 139 6.43 -19.59 -26.29
N GLY A 140 7.62 -19.14 -25.91
CA GLY A 140 8.69 -18.80 -26.86
C GLY A 140 8.43 -17.52 -27.67
N VAL A 141 7.37 -16.76 -27.36
CA VAL A 141 7.02 -15.52 -28.06
C VAL A 141 7.84 -14.36 -27.47
N GLY A 142 9.01 -14.10 -28.05
CA GLY A 142 9.96 -13.09 -27.56
C GLY A 142 9.38 -11.69 -27.39
N ASN A 143 8.49 -11.26 -28.28
CA ASN A 143 7.81 -9.95 -28.17
C ASN A 143 6.91 -9.86 -26.94
N LEU A 144 6.20 -10.95 -26.60
CA LEU A 144 5.34 -11.00 -25.44
C LEU A 144 6.15 -10.96 -24.13
N ALA A 145 7.27 -11.69 -24.11
CA ALA A 145 8.21 -11.64 -22.99
C ALA A 145 8.82 -10.25 -22.82
N GLY A 146 9.21 -9.61 -23.92
CA GLY A 146 9.74 -8.24 -23.92
C GLY A 146 8.75 -7.21 -23.38
N VAL A 147 7.49 -7.27 -23.81
CA VAL A 147 6.43 -6.37 -23.32
C VAL A 147 6.17 -6.58 -21.83
N GLY A 148 6.05 -7.84 -21.37
CA GLY A 148 5.86 -8.14 -19.96
C GLY A 148 7.01 -7.65 -19.08
N LYS A 149 8.25 -7.87 -19.54
CA LYS A 149 9.47 -7.39 -18.88
C LYS A 149 9.50 -5.86 -18.79
N LEU A 150 9.22 -5.16 -19.89
CA LEU A 150 9.19 -3.69 -19.92
C LEU A 150 8.10 -3.14 -18.98
N ALA A 151 6.89 -3.69 -19.04
CA ALA A 151 5.80 -3.29 -18.16
C ALA A 151 6.16 -3.50 -16.68
N GLY A 152 6.79 -4.64 -16.35
CA GLY A 152 7.27 -4.91 -15.00
C GLY A 152 8.33 -3.91 -14.54
N LEU A 153 9.30 -3.57 -15.40
CA LEU A 153 10.33 -2.58 -15.09
C LEU A 153 9.76 -1.18 -14.85
N LEU A 154 8.76 -0.78 -15.63
CA LEU A 154 8.08 0.51 -15.44
C LEU A 154 7.33 0.57 -14.11
N LEU A 155 6.57 -0.49 -13.79
CA LEU A 155 5.79 -0.57 -12.54
C LEU A 155 6.67 -0.76 -11.30
N GLN A 156 7.91 -1.23 -11.48
CA GLN A 156 8.92 -1.40 -10.44
C GLN A 156 10.04 -0.37 -10.55
N GLY A 157 9.77 0.78 -11.16
CA GLY A 157 10.75 1.84 -11.38
C GLY A 157 11.47 2.31 -10.11
N MET A 158 10.82 2.23 -8.95
CA MET A 158 11.45 2.52 -7.65
C MET A 158 12.60 1.57 -7.27
N TYR A 159 12.60 0.36 -7.84
CA TYR A 159 13.64 -0.64 -7.66
C TYR A 159 14.61 -0.69 -8.85
N ALA A 160 14.50 0.20 -9.84
CA ALA A 160 15.23 0.10 -11.10
C ALA A 160 16.75 -0.07 -10.93
N GLY A 161 17.39 0.72 -10.05
CA GLY A 161 18.83 0.61 -9.79
C GLY A 161 19.23 -0.61 -8.94
N LEU A 162 18.30 -1.21 -8.20
CA LEU A 162 18.54 -2.50 -7.52
C LEU A 162 18.37 -3.67 -8.49
N LEU A 163 17.40 -3.58 -9.40
CA LEU A 163 17.12 -4.59 -10.42
C LEU A 163 18.13 -4.59 -11.57
N SER A 164 18.95 -3.55 -11.70
CA SER A 164 20.10 -3.50 -12.61
C SER A 164 21.36 -4.13 -12.03
N ILE A 165 21.34 -4.60 -10.77
CA ILE A 165 22.45 -5.39 -10.21
C ILE A 165 22.60 -6.66 -11.02
N GLU A 166 23.83 -6.94 -11.43
CA GLU A 166 24.18 -8.18 -12.09
C GLU A 166 24.54 -9.25 -11.05
N VAL A 167 23.96 -10.43 -11.20
CA VAL A 167 24.34 -11.61 -10.42
C VAL A 167 24.83 -12.67 -11.39
N THR A 168 25.98 -13.25 -11.08
CA THR A 168 26.55 -14.35 -11.84
C THR A 168 25.77 -15.62 -11.53
N VAL A 169 25.08 -16.17 -12.54
CA VAL A 169 24.39 -17.46 -12.44
C VAL A 169 25.01 -18.39 -13.49
N GLY A 170 25.82 -19.35 -13.04
CA GLY A 170 26.63 -20.17 -13.94
C GLY A 170 27.84 -19.40 -14.48
N ALA A 171 27.99 -19.33 -15.80
CA ALA A 171 29.13 -18.69 -16.47
C ALA A 171 28.85 -17.25 -16.96
N GLU A 172 27.61 -16.75 -16.81
CA GLU A 172 27.22 -15.43 -17.31
C GLU A 172 26.68 -14.53 -16.20
N ALA A 173 27.02 -13.24 -16.28
CA ALA A 173 26.43 -12.19 -15.47
C ALA A 173 25.07 -11.82 -16.04
N GLN A 174 24.01 -11.99 -15.25
CA GLN A 174 22.65 -11.68 -15.66
C GLN A 174 22.06 -10.63 -14.71
N PRO A 175 21.47 -9.54 -15.22
CA PRO A 175 20.81 -8.57 -14.37
C PRO A 175 19.59 -9.17 -13.67
N LEU A 176 19.33 -8.76 -12.43
CA LEU A 176 18.26 -9.28 -11.57
C LEU A 176 16.88 -9.28 -12.24
N HIS A 177 16.59 -8.27 -13.06
CA HIS A 177 15.30 -8.16 -13.75
C HIS A 177 15.04 -9.24 -14.83
N ASN A 178 16.03 -10.07 -15.18
CA ASN A 178 15.83 -11.21 -16.09
C ASN A 178 15.10 -12.37 -15.42
N PHE A 179 14.99 -12.36 -14.10
CA PHE A 179 14.29 -13.41 -13.36
C PHE A 179 12.86 -12.98 -13.06
N PHE A 180 11.87 -13.67 -13.65
CA PHE A 180 10.46 -13.30 -13.49
C PHE A 180 10.00 -13.30 -12.02
N TRP A 181 10.58 -14.16 -11.17
CA TRP A 181 10.26 -14.21 -9.74
C TRP A 181 10.72 -12.98 -8.95
N MET A 182 11.69 -12.21 -9.46
CA MET A 182 12.14 -10.97 -8.80
C MET A 182 11.03 -9.93 -8.73
N PHE A 183 10.16 -9.90 -9.74
CA PHE A 183 9.00 -9.03 -9.76
C PHE A 183 7.93 -9.43 -8.73
N ILE A 184 7.90 -10.69 -8.29
CA ILE A 184 7.03 -11.15 -7.19
C ILE A 184 7.70 -10.83 -5.85
N LEU A 185 9.00 -11.07 -5.74
CA LEU A 185 9.75 -10.83 -4.50
C LEU A 185 9.77 -9.35 -4.10
N SER A 186 9.76 -8.44 -5.07
CA SER A 186 9.70 -6.99 -4.85
C SER A 186 8.37 -6.48 -4.27
N THR A 187 7.30 -7.30 -4.27
CA THR A 187 6.03 -6.97 -3.62
C THR A 187 6.04 -7.30 -2.12
N LEU A 188 6.91 -8.21 -1.67
CA LEU A 188 6.97 -8.65 -0.27
C LEU A 188 7.23 -7.51 0.73
N PRO A 189 8.18 -6.58 0.48
CA PRO A 189 8.38 -5.44 1.39
C PRO A 189 7.11 -4.61 1.58
N SER A 190 6.32 -4.45 0.52
CA SER A 190 5.04 -3.73 0.58
C SER A 190 4.02 -4.47 1.45
N VAL A 191 3.86 -5.80 1.23
CA VAL A 191 2.95 -6.65 2.02
C VAL A 191 3.31 -6.63 3.51
N LEU A 192 4.60 -6.76 3.82
CA LEU A 192 5.07 -6.74 5.21
C LEU A 192 4.84 -5.38 5.84
N MET A 193 5.07 -4.30 5.10
CA MET A 193 4.89 -2.94 5.62
C MET A 193 3.41 -2.60 5.84
N THR A 194 2.50 -3.00 4.95
CA THR A 194 1.05 -2.78 5.17
C THR A 194 0.56 -3.54 6.40
N LEU A 195 0.99 -4.80 6.58
CA LEU A 195 0.65 -5.60 7.75
C LEU A 195 1.18 -4.97 9.05
N PHE A 196 2.46 -4.60 9.06
CA PHE A 196 3.10 -3.97 10.21
C PHE A 196 2.45 -2.63 10.57
N ALA A 197 2.21 -1.77 9.59
CA ALA A 197 1.58 -0.48 9.76
C ALA A 197 0.15 -0.60 10.30
N TYR A 198 -0.63 -1.55 9.78
CA TYR A 198 -1.99 -1.81 10.28
C TYR A 198 -1.98 -2.23 11.75
N MET A 199 -1.08 -3.14 12.14
CA MET A 199 -0.93 -3.55 13.55
C MET A 199 -0.46 -2.40 14.46
N MET A 200 0.43 -1.54 13.98
CA MET A 200 0.88 -0.34 14.71
C MET A 200 -0.25 0.68 14.87
N GLY A 201 -1.09 0.85 13.84
CA GLY A 201 -2.29 1.71 13.87
C GLY A 201 -3.30 1.25 14.90
N LEU A 202 -3.57 -0.06 14.98
CA LEU A 202 -4.46 -0.64 15.98
C LEU A 202 -3.96 -0.44 17.42
N LYS A 203 -2.64 -0.41 17.61
CA LYS A 203 -1.99 -0.22 18.93
C LYS A 203 -1.70 1.24 19.26
N ASP A 204 -2.06 2.17 18.38
CA ASP A 204 -1.79 3.61 18.50
C ASP A 204 -0.30 3.92 18.74
N LYS A 205 0.57 3.08 18.18
CA LYS A 205 2.02 3.27 18.24
C LYS A 205 2.44 3.96 16.96
N HIS A 206 3.11 5.10 17.08
CA HIS A 206 3.62 5.85 15.94
C HIS A 206 5.13 5.66 15.81
N LEU A 207 5.61 5.44 14.59
CA LEU A 207 7.03 5.51 14.26
C LEU A 207 7.54 6.96 14.22
N THR A 208 6.67 7.95 13.97
CA THR A 208 7.03 9.37 13.87
C THR A 208 6.04 10.25 14.62
N GLY A 209 6.53 11.27 15.33
CA GLY A 209 5.69 12.21 16.10
C GLY A 209 4.81 13.14 15.26
N MET A 210 4.93 13.08 13.93
CA MET A 210 4.10 13.85 12.97
C MET A 210 2.68 13.31 12.85
N LEU A 211 2.42 12.10 13.34
CA LEU A 211 1.13 11.40 13.23
C LEU A 211 0.24 11.57 14.47
N LYS A 212 0.32 12.68 15.20
CA LYS A 212 -0.66 12.95 16.26
C LYS A 212 -1.98 13.40 15.62
N PRO A 213 -3.05 12.59 15.55
CA PRO A 213 -4.37 13.15 15.39
C PRO A 213 -4.63 14.05 16.59
N GLN A 214 -4.78 15.35 16.36
CA GLN A 214 -5.35 16.22 17.38
C GLN A 214 -6.80 15.79 17.53
N MET A 215 -7.12 15.10 18.63
CA MET A 215 -8.51 14.93 19.03
C MET A 215 -9.15 16.33 19.12
N PRO A 216 -10.39 16.52 18.65
CA PRO A 216 -11.12 17.75 18.92
C PRO A 216 -11.10 18.01 20.43
N LEU A 217 -10.90 19.27 20.81
CA LEU A 217 -10.72 19.70 22.20
C LEU A 217 -11.84 19.22 23.15
N SER A 218 -13.01 18.84 22.62
CA SER A 218 -14.16 18.35 23.40
C SER A 218 -13.91 17.04 24.15
N ASP A 219 -12.95 16.21 23.72
CA ASP A 219 -12.68 14.89 24.34
C ASP A 219 -11.55 14.90 25.37
N ARG A 220 -10.88 16.04 25.60
CA ARG A 220 -9.78 16.13 26.58
C ARG A 220 -10.25 16.06 28.04
N ASP A 221 -11.50 16.39 28.31
CA ASP A 221 -11.99 16.59 29.68
C ASP A 221 -12.76 15.41 30.27
N ARG A 222 -12.83 14.26 29.58
CA ARG A 222 -13.49 13.03 30.09
C ARG A 222 -12.54 12.03 30.77
N LYS A 223 -11.47 12.51 31.42
CA LYS A 223 -10.73 11.71 32.40
C LYS A 223 -10.88 12.32 33.78
N LYS A 224 -11.81 11.75 34.56
CA LYS A 224 -11.73 11.71 36.02
C LYS A 224 -11.22 10.35 36.43
#